data_AF-A0A1Q7NRW6-F1
#
_entry.id   AF-A0A1Q7NRW6-F1
#
_cell.length_a   1.000
_cell.length_b   1.000
_cell.length_c   1.000
_cell.angle_alpha   90.00
_cell.angle_beta   90.00
_cell.angle_gamma   90.00
#
_symmetry.space_group_name_H-M   'P 1'
#
loop_
_entity.id
_entity.type
_entity.pdbx_description
1 polymer ?
#
loop_
_entity_poly.entity_id
_entity_poly.type
_entity_poly.pdbx_seq_one_letter_code
_entity_poly.pdbx_strand_id
1 'polypeptide(L)'
;MFSGGTYQEVARWLWNFLTSHAKRVDPRIEVVLDADDEREGKSYGARLSFRRQLGPPIEFEFHDVADHRGSLAWCSALAERTKSLARELVAARGVADVRTP
;
A
#
# COMPACT_ATOMS: atom_id res chain seq x y z
N MET A 1 15.25 -23.79 -4.59
CA MET A 1 14.74 -23.34 -3.28
C MET A 1 14.09 -21.98 -3.53
N PHE A 2 12.77 -21.93 -3.71
CA PHE A 2 12.05 -20.66 -3.90
C PHE A 2 11.84 -20.04 -2.52
N SER A 3 12.67 -19.07 -2.13
CA SER A 3 12.47 -18.28 -0.88
C SER A 3 11.44 -17.16 -1.04
N GLY A 4 10.75 -17.12 -2.19
CA GLY A 4 9.83 -16.05 -2.60
C GLY A 4 8.42 -16.11 -2.00
N GLY A 5 8.04 -17.18 -1.30
CA GLY A 5 6.67 -17.35 -0.78
C GLY A 5 5.64 -17.53 -1.89
N THR A 6 4.47 -18.03 -1.53
CA THR A 6 3.29 -18.09 -2.39
C THR A 6 2.74 -16.69 -2.66
N TYR A 7 1.97 -16.53 -3.74
CA TYR A 7 1.29 -15.26 -4.06
C TYR A 7 0.49 -14.73 -2.85
N GLN A 8 -0.25 -15.60 -2.15
CA GLN A 8 -1.01 -15.22 -0.97
C GLN A 8 -0.13 -14.79 0.22
N GLU A 9 1.03 -15.42 0.42
CA GLU A 9 1.99 -15.00 1.46
C GLU A 9 2.60 -13.64 1.15
N VAL A 10 2.94 -13.39 -0.13
CA VAL A 10 3.48 -12.11 -0.59
C VAL A 10 2.42 -11.02 -0.51
N ALA A 11 1.17 -11.31 -0.88
CA ALA A 11 0.02 -10.40 -0.72
C ALA A 11 -0.16 -10.00 0.75
N ARG A 12 -0.15 -10.98 1.66
CA ARG A 12 -0.27 -10.76 3.10
C ARG A 12 0.89 -9.92 3.64
N TRP A 13 2.11 -10.20 3.19
CA TRP A 13 3.28 -9.40 3.56
C TRP A 13 3.12 -7.96 3.11
N LEU A 14 2.76 -7.75 1.84
CA LEU A 14 2.59 -6.43 1.24
C LEU A 14 1.50 -5.64 1.97
N TRP A 15 0.35 -6.25 2.22
CA TRP A 15 -0.74 -5.61 2.97
C TRP A 15 -0.30 -5.18 4.37
N ASN A 16 0.38 -6.05 5.12
CA ASN A 16 0.90 -5.73 6.45
C ASN A 16 1.92 -4.59 6.41
N PHE A 17 2.81 -4.62 5.43
CA PHE A 17 3.84 -3.59 5.23
C PHE A 17 3.19 -2.24 4.99
N LEU A 18 2.34 -2.15 3.96
CA LEU A 18 1.66 -0.90 3.60
C LEU A 18 0.82 -0.38 4.78
N THR A 19 0.05 -1.25 5.44
CA THR A 19 -0.78 -0.89 6.59
C THR A 19 0.05 -0.32 7.73
N SER A 20 1.14 -1.00 8.10
CA SER A 20 2.02 -0.57 9.19
C SER A 20 2.64 0.80 8.92
N HIS A 21 3.03 1.07 7.67
CA HIS A 21 3.64 2.34 7.30
C HIS A 21 2.62 3.47 7.11
N ALA A 22 1.43 3.17 6.58
CA ALA A 22 0.35 4.13 6.47
C ALA A 22 -0.16 4.58 7.85
N LYS A 23 -0.35 3.63 8.79
CA LYS A 23 -0.84 3.94 10.14
C LYS A 23 0.13 4.77 10.99
N ARG A 24 1.42 4.82 10.63
CA ARG A 24 2.39 5.76 11.24
C ARG A 24 2.12 7.22 10.88
N VAL A 25 1.39 7.49 9.79
CA VAL A 25 0.98 8.84 9.40
C VAL A 25 -0.31 9.23 10.10
N ASP A 26 -1.36 8.42 9.97
CA ASP A 26 -2.60 8.54 10.75
C ASP A 26 -3.19 7.13 10.98
N PRO A 27 -3.53 6.75 12.22
CA PRO A 27 -4.00 5.41 12.54
C PRO A 27 -5.33 5.03 11.89
N ARG A 28 -6.11 6.01 11.41
CA ARG A 28 -7.38 5.81 10.71
C ARG A 28 -7.21 5.53 9.21
N ILE A 29 -5.98 5.56 8.70
CA ILE A 29 -5.72 5.13 7.32
C ILE A 29 -5.81 3.61 7.25
N GLU A 30 -6.51 3.13 6.23
CA GLU A 30 -6.64 1.73 5.89
C GLU A 30 -6.02 1.45 4.52
N VAL A 31 -5.62 0.19 4.30
CA VAL A 31 -5.10 -0.29 3.01
C VAL A 31 -6.05 -1.31 2.45
N VAL A 32 -6.51 -1.07 1.23
CA VAL A 32 -7.26 -2.03 0.43
C VAL A 32 -6.29 -2.64 -0.55
N LEU A 33 -6.11 -3.96 -0.47
CA LEU A 33 -5.33 -4.74 -1.43
C LEU A 33 -6.32 -5.52 -2.31
N ASP A 34 -6.20 -5.34 -3.62
CA ASP A 34 -6.85 -6.09 -4.68
C ASP A 34 -5.85 -7.13 -5.19
N ALA A 35 -6.20 -8.40 -4.98
CA ALA A 35 -5.43 -9.57 -5.37
C ALA A 35 -6.35 -10.61 -6.01
N ASP A 36 -7.34 -10.15 -6.79
CA ASP A 36 -8.34 -10.99 -7.45
C ASP A 36 -7.71 -11.98 -8.44
N ASP A 37 -8.44 -13.05 -8.78
CA ASP A 37 -7.97 -14.19 -9.58
C ASP A 37 -7.33 -13.78 -10.93
N GLU A 38 -7.78 -12.69 -11.56
CA GLU A 38 -7.20 -12.20 -12.82
C GLU A 38 -5.74 -11.71 -12.67
N ARG A 39 -5.41 -11.23 -11.46
CA ARG A 39 -4.10 -10.70 -11.05
C ARG A 39 -3.23 -11.75 -10.38
N GLU A 40 -3.78 -12.91 -10.04
CA GLU A 40 -3.08 -13.96 -9.31
C GLU A 40 -1.78 -14.36 -10.05
N GLY A 41 -0.68 -14.35 -9.29
CA GLY A 41 0.66 -14.63 -9.80
C GLY A 41 1.28 -13.54 -10.69
N LYS A 42 0.59 -12.42 -10.95
CA LYS A 42 1.06 -11.33 -11.82
C LYS A 42 1.30 -10.04 -11.06
N SER A 43 0.25 -9.48 -10.44
CA SER A 43 0.32 -8.18 -9.79
C SER A 43 -0.62 -8.07 -8.59
N TYR A 44 -0.51 -6.97 -7.86
CA TYR A 44 -1.43 -6.54 -6.81
C TYR A 44 -1.86 -5.10 -7.07
N GLY A 45 -3.15 -4.81 -6.90
CA GLY A 45 -3.64 -3.44 -6.76
C GLY A 45 -3.65 -3.04 -5.29
N ALA A 46 -3.17 -1.85 -4.95
CA ALA A 46 -3.31 -1.31 -3.61
C ALA A 46 -3.90 0.11 -3.63
N ARG A 47 -4.71 0.44 -2.63
CA ARG A 47 -5.23 1.79 -2.41
C ARG A 47 -5.17 2.13 -0.93
N LEU A 48 -4.77 3.36 -0.62
CA LEU A 48 -4.95 3.93 0.71
C LEU A 48 -6.37 4.48 0.84
N SER A 49 -6.97 4.31 2.01
CA SER A 49 -8.30 4.83 2.34
C SER A 49 -8.23 5.64 3.61
N PHE A 50 -8.84 6.82 3.61
CA PHE A 50 -8.95 7.67 4.78
C PHE A 50 -10.32 8.33 4.82
N ARG A 51 -11.08 8.05 5.89
CA ARG A 51 -12.42 8.65 6.14
C ARG A 51 -13.32 8.69 4.90
N ARG A 52 -13.47 7.53 4.23
CA ARG A 52 -14.29 7.31 3.01
C ARG A 52 -13.71 7.89 1.70
N GLN A 53 -12.51 8.48 1.72
CA GLN A 53 -11.79 8.87 0.53
C GLN A 53 -10.76 7.81 0.16
N LEU A 54 -10.78 7.37 -1.10
CA LEU A 54 -9.77 6.50 -1.67
C LEU A 54 -8.69 7.33 -2.35
N GLY A 55 -7.43 6.97 -2.10
CA GLY A 55 -6.28 7.44 -2.84
C GLY A 55 -6.17 6.79 -4.22
N PRO A 56 -5.20 7.23 -5.04
CA PRO A 56 -4.95 6.63 -6.34
C PRO A 56 -4.54 5.15 -6.22
N PRO A 57 -4.86 4.31 -7.22
CA PRO A 57 -4.38 2.94 -7.28
C PRO A 57 -2.86 2.89 -7.44
N ILE A 58 -2.24 1.93 -6.77
CA ILE A 58 -0.84 1.58 -6.89
C ILE A 58 -0.78 0.14 -7.39
N GLU A 59 -0.07 -0.09 -8.49
CA GLU A 59 0.18 -1.45 -8.97
C GLU A 59 1.54 -1.93 -8.48
N PHE A 60 1.59 -3.20 -8.08
CA PHE A 60 2.79 -3.90 -7.64
C PHE A 60 2.91 -5.21 -8.39
N GLU A 61 4.00 -5.41 -9.12
CA GLU A 61 4.27 -6.70 -9.75
C GLU A 61 4.60 -7.76 -8.69
N PHE A 62 4.02 -8.96 -8.82
CA PHE A 62 4.20 -10.06 -7.88
C PHE A 62 5.69 -10.39 -7.71
N HIS A 63 6.40 -10.55 -8.84
CA HIS A 63 7.82 -10.89 -8.84
C HIS A 63 8.68 -9.80 -8.20
N ASP A 64 8.38 -8.53 -8.46
CA ASP A 64 9.13 -7.42 -7.87
C ASP A 64 9.02 -7.41 -6.34
N VAL A 65 7.79 -7.59 -5.82
CA VAL A 65 7.58 -7.65 -4.36
C VAL A 65 8.19 -8.93 -3.78
N ALA A 66 8.02 -10.07 -4.46
CA ALA A 66 8.56 -11.33 -4.00
C ALA A 66 10.09 -11.27 -3.88
N ASP A 67 10.77 -10.71 -4.87
CA ASP A 67 12.24 -10.71 -4.92
C ASP A 67 12.86 -9.64 -4.01
N HIS A 68 12.19 -8.48 -3.85
CA HIS A 68 12.76 -7.35 -3.13
C HIS A 68 12.30 -7.15 -1.70
N ARG A 69 11.29 -7.88 -1.19
CA ARG A 69 10.80 -7.72 0.19
C ARG A 69 11.85 -7.97 1.29
N GLY A 70 12.95 -8.64 0.96
CA GLY A 70 14.12 -8.81 1.85
C GLY A 70 15.15 -7.67 1.77
N SER A 71 15.05 -6.78 0.79
CA SER A 71 15.97 -5.68 0.56
C SER A 71 15.61 -4.46 1.42
N LEU A 72 16.52 -4.06 2.30
CA LEU A 72 16.33 -2.88 3.16
C LEU A 72 16.16 -1.59 2.36
N ALA A 73 16.90 -1.44 1.26
CA ALA A 73 16.82 -0.25 0.41
C ALA A 73 15.45 -0.15 -0.27
N TRP A 74 14.96 -1.27 -0.83
CA TRP A 74 13.66 -1.32 -1.49
C TRP A 74 12.52 -1.10 -0.48
N CYS A 75 12.59 -1.76 0.69
CA CYS A 75 11.63 -1.54 1.78
C CYS A 75 11.62 -0.08 2.26
N SER A 76 12.79 0.56 2.39
CA SER A 76 12.86 1.98 2.78
C SER A 76 12.19 2.89 1.74
N ALA A 77 12.44 2.66 0.45
CA ALA A 77 11.81 3.42 -0.62
C ALA A 77 10.28 3.21 -0.64
N LEU A 78 9.81 1.97 -0.50
CA LEU A 78 8.38 1.66 -0.44
C LEU A 78 7.71 2.29 0.80
N ALA A 79 8.39 2.27 1.94
CA ALA A 79 7.94 2.89 3.17
C ALA A 79 7.73 4.40 2.99
N GLU A 80 8.71 5.12 2.43
CA GLU A 80 8.60 6.55 2.22
C GLU A 80 7.55 6.92 1.16
N ARG A 81 7.44 6.13 0.09
CA ARG A 81 6.35 6.27 -0.89
C ARG A 81 4.97 6.14 -0.22
N THR A 82 4.79 5.09 0.59
CA THR A 82 3.53 4.83 1.30
C THR A 82 3.17 5.97 2.26
N LYS A 83 4.15 6.46 3.04
CA LYS A 83 3.93 7.60 3.95
C LYS A 83 3.60 8.88 3.19
N SER A 84 4.23 9.12 2.05
CA SER A 84 3.98 10.31 1.23
C SER A 84 2.56 10.32 0.70
N LEU A 85 2.10 9.21 0.11
CA LEU A 85 0.72 9.06 -0.35
C LEU A 85 -0.29 9.20 0.80
N ALA A 86 0.02 8.65 1.97
CA ALA A 86 -0.82 8.80 3.17
C ALA A 86 -0.94 10.27 3.61
N ARG A 87 0.18 11.02 3.61
CA ARG A 87 0.19 12.46 3.94
C ARG A 87 -0.61 13.27 2.93
N GLU A 88 -0.45 12.98 1.64
CA GLU A 88 -1.21 13.63 0.57
C GLU A 88 -2.71 13.38 0.72
N LEU A 89 -3.11 12.14 1.03
CA LEU A 89 -4.51 11.78 1.25
C LEU A 89 -5.11 12.52 2.45
N VAL A 90 -4.37 12.62 3.55
CA VAL A 90 -4.81 13.39 4.74
C VAL A 90 -4.89 14.88 4.43
N ALA A 91 -3.89 15.44 3.73
CA ALA A 91 -3.85 16.86 3.38
C ALA A 91 -4.99 17.25 2.41
N ALA A 92 -5.28 16.39 1.41
CA ALA A 92 -6.39 16.59 0.49
C ALA A 92 -7.73 16.67 1.23
N ARG A 93 -7.92 15.89 2.30
CA ARG A 93 -9.10 15.99 3.15
C ARG A 93 -9.13 17.28 3.97
N GLY A 94 -8.00 17.68 4.55
CA GLY A 94 -7.91 18.95 5.28
C GLY A 94 -8.34 20.15 4.43
N VAL A 95 -7.98 20.16 3.14
CA VAL A 95 -8.43 21.18 2.18
C VAL A 95 -9.93 21.06 1.85
N ALA A 96 -10.44 19.84 1.72
CA ALA A 96 -11.86 19.61 1.45
C ALA A 96 -12.76 20.03 2.62
N ASP A 97 -12.36 19.74 3.88
CA ASP A 97 -13.12 20.12 5.07
C ASP A 97 -13.19 21.65 5.25
N VAL A 98 -12.12 22.39 4.93
CA VAL A 98 -12.08 23.87 4.99
C VAL A 98 -13.02 24.55 3.98
N ARG A 99 -13.45 23.83 2.92
CA ARG A 99 -14.31 24.37 1.86
C ARG A 99 -15.82 24.15 2.09
N THR A 100 -16.21 23.53 3.19
CA THR A 100 -17.63 23.29 3.54
C THR A 100 -18.08 24.29 4.63
N PRO A 101 -18.88 25.32 4.30
CA PRO A 101 -19.49 26.23 5.28
C PRO A 101 -20.69 25.60 6.01
#